data_AF-A0A4P1K0X5-F1
#
_entry.id   AF-A0A4P1K0X5-F1
#
_cell.length_a   1.000
_cell.length_b   1.000
_cell.length_c   1.000
_cell.angle_alpha   90.00
_cell.angle_beta   90.00
_cell.angle_gamma   90.00
#
_symmetry.space_group_name_H-M   'P 1'
#
loop_
_entity.id
_entity.type
_entity.pdbx_description
1 polymer ?
#
loop_
_entity_poly.entity_id
_entity_poly.type
_entity_poly.pdbx_seq_one_letter_code
_entity_poly.pdbx_strand_id
1 'polypeptide(L)'
;MALSLTKVERRQVQIVREELTPWGLTTAVEMGGKHLSVRVFARDGGVHRITLSCTPKCGDSAVNMTRQKVRWLLRLINGRAGY
;
A
#
# COMPACT_ATOMS: atom_id res chain seq x y z
N MET A 1 10.14 18.56 -1.87
CA MET A 1 11.00 17.40 -2.17
C MET A 1 10.21 16.42 -3.03
N ALA A 2 10.58 16.25 -4.30
CA ALA A 2 10.00 15.20 -5.12
C ALA A 2 10.54 13.85 -4.62
N LEU A 3 9.64 12.93 -4.24
CA LEU A 3 10.03 11.59 -3.81
C LEU A 3 10.66 10.88 -5.01
N SER A 4 11.98 10.63 -4.95
CA SER A 4 12.71 9.87 -5.98
C SER A 4 12.35 8.38 -5.89
N LEU A 5 11.14 8.04 -6.33
CA LEU A 5 10.65 6.67 -6.41
C LEU A 5 11.17 6.00 -7.67
N THR A 6 11.74 4.81 -7.51
CA THR A 6 12.11 3.90 -8.60
C THR A 6 10.88 3.46 -9.40
N LYS A 7 11.08 2.94 -10.61
CA LYS A 7 9.99 2.45 -11.48
C LYS A 7 9.12 1.40 -10.78
N VAL A 8 9.74 0.52 -9.99
CA VAL A 8 9.06 -0.53 -9.22
C VAL A 8 8.23 0.08 -8.09
N GLU A 9 8.80 1.01 -7.32
CA GLU A 9 8.08 1.69 -6.23
C GLU A 9 6.88 2.48 -6.73
N ARG A 10 7.02 3.20 -7.85
CA ARG A 10 5.88 3.89 -8.49
C ARG A 10 4.77 2.91 -8.87
N ARG A 11 5.14 1.75 -9.41
CA ARG A 11 4.17 0.70 -9.76
C ARG A 11 3.49 0.12 -8.52
N GLN A 12 4.23 -0.09 -7.43
CA GLN A 12 3.65 -0.55 -6.17
C GLN A 12 2.67 0.47 -5.59
N VAL A 13 3.02 1.77 -5.56
CA VAL A 13 2.09 2.85 -5.13
C VAL A 13 0.84 2.88 -6.00
N GLN A 14 1.00 2.76 -7.33
CA GLN A 14 -0.14 2.76 -8.25
C GLN A 14 -1.09 1.61 -7.93
N ILE A 15 -0.57 0.40 -7.71
CA ILE A 15 -1.39 -0.77 -7.37
C ILE A 15 -2.09 -0.62 -6.02
N VAL A 16 -1.39 -0.08 -5.03
CA VAL A 16 -2.01 0.24 -3.73
C VAL A 16 -3.19 1.19 -3.93
N ARG A 17 -3.06 2.21 -4.78
CA ARG A 17 -4.17 3.11 -5.11
C ARG A 17 -5.29 2.40 -5.87
N GLU A 18 -4.98 1.62 -6.89
CA GLU A 18 -5.97 0.88 -7.69
C GLU A 18 -6.82 -0.06 -6.85
N GLU A 19 -6.22 -0.78 -5.91
CA GLU A 19 -6.93 -1.76 -5.07
C GLU A 19 -7.70 -1.08 -3.92
N LEU A 20 -7.26 0.09 -3.44
CA LEU A 20 -7.89 0.80 -2.30
C LEU A 20 -8.93 1.86 -2.71
N THR A 21 -8.83 2.42 -3.93
CA THR A 21 -9.78 3.43 -4.45
C THR A 21 -11.24 2.94 -4.46
N PRO A 22 -11.56 1.70 -4.88
CA PRO A 22 -12.94 1.20 -4.86
C PRO A 22 -13.58 1.16 -3.46
N TRP A 23 -12.76 1.09 -2.42
CA TRP A 23 -13.20 1.05 -1.02
C TRP A 23 -13.32 2.45 -0.39
N GLY A 24 -13.05 3.51 -1.16
CA GLY A 24 -13.07 4.89 -0.66
C GLY A 24 -11.99 5.17 0.39
N LEU A 25 -10.90 4.38 0.38
CA LEU A 25 -9.80 4.51 1.33
C LEU A 25 -8.78 5.51 0.79
N THR A 26 -8.40 6.49 1.63
CA THR A 26 -7.41 7.50 1.24
C THR A 26 -6.01 6.98 1.53
N THR A 27 -5.03 7.30 0.69
CA THR A 27 -3.64 6.86 0.87
C THR A 27 -2.66 8.01 0.89
N ALA A 28 -1.71 7.97 1.83
CA ALA A 28 -0.55 8.86 1.86
C ALA A 28 0.73 8.02 1.76
N VAL A 29 1.56 8.36 0.79
CA VAL A 29 2.87 7.71 0.60
C VAL A 29 3.87 8.38 1.53
N GLU A 30 4.49 7.59 2.40
CA GLU A 30 5.56 8.02 3.30
C GLU A 30 6.86 7.27 2.99
N MET A 31 7.94 7.99 2.70
CA MET A 31 9.26 7.38 2.62
C MET A 31 9.85 7.25 4.02
N GLY A 32 9.57 6.11 4.65
CA GLY A 32 10.11 5.74 5.97
C GLY A 32 11.46 5.06 5.86
N GLY A 33 12.49 5.77 5.39
CA GLY A 33 13.86 5.24 5.30
C GLY A 33 14.08 4.29 4.12
N LYS A 34 14.67 3.11 4.36
CA LYS A 34 15.05 2.11 3.32
C LYS A 34 13.84 1.42 2.65
N HIS A 35 12.63 1.66 3.14
CA HIS A 35 11.40 1.02 2.67
C HIS A 35 10.29 2.03 2.40
N LEU A 36 9.61 1.83 1.27
CA LEU A 36 8.41 2.58 0.91
C LEU A 36 7.28 2.22 1.89
N SER A 37 6.75 3.20 2.61
CA SER A 37 5.58 3.02 3.47
C SER A 37 4.37 3.74 2.86
N VAL A 38 3.18 3.15 2.99
CA VAL A 38 1.92 3.78 2.59
C VAL A 38 0.97 3.75 3.78
N ARG A 39 0.53 4.93 4.22
CA ARG A 39 -0.58 5.05 5.18
C ARG A 39 -1.89 4.95 4.42
N VAL A 40 -2.81 4.17 4.95
CA VAL A 40 -4.16 3.96 4.46
C VAL A 40 -5.11 4.46 5.55
N PHE A 41 -5.93 5.43 5.20
CA PHE A 41 -6.93 6.02 6.08
C PHE A 41 -8.27 5.34 5.81
N ALA A 42 -8.78 4.65 6.83
CA ALA A 42 -10.07 4.02 6.83
C ALA A 42 -11.17 5.01 7.23
N ARG A 43 -12.40 4.74 6.78
CA ARG A 43 -13.56 5.62 6.98
C ARG A 43 -13.97 5.77 8.44
N ASP A 44 -13.64 4.79 9.26
CA ASP A 44 -13.87 4.77 10.71
C ASP A 44 -12.85 5.61 11.51
N GLY A 45 -11.94 6.32 10.82
CA GLY A 45 -10.83 7.04 11.45
C GLY A 45 -9.62 6.15 11.74
N GLY A 46 -9.67 4.86 11.37
CA GLY A 46 -8.54 3.95 11.47
C GLY A 46 -7.40 4.35 10.54
N VAL A 47 -6.17 4.32 11.04
CA VAL A 47 -4.97 4.52 10.22
C VAL A 47 -4.17 3.24 10.18
N HIS A 48 -4.00 2.70 8.98
CA HIS A 48 -3.21 1.50 8.75
C HIS A 48 -1.94 1.84 7.98
N ARG A 49 -0.84 1.16 8.29
CA ARG A 49 0.44 1.36 7.60
C ARG A 49 0.83 0.09 6.86
N ILE A 50 1.06 0.21 5.56
CA ILE A 50 1.64 -0.85 4.73
C ILE A 50 3.10 -0.49 4.47
N THR A 51 4.02 -1.33 4.93
CA THR A 51 5.43 -1.25 4.54
C THR A 51 5.68 -2.17 3.35
N LEU A 52 6.14 -1.59 2.25
CA LEU A 52 6.46 -2.25 1.00
C LEU A 52 7.97 -2.47 0.93
N SER A 53 8.35 -3.71 0.65
CA SER A 53 9.75 -4.08 0.53
C SER A 53 10.30 -3.55 -0.79
N CYS A 54 11.32 -2.68 -0.72
CA CYS A 54 12.08 -2.22 -1.89
C CYS A 54 13.07 -3.28 -2.42
N THR A 55 13.17 -4.44 -1.75
CA THR A 55 14.00 -5.58 -2.16
C THR A 55 13.16 -6.76 -2.62
N PRO A 56 12.82 -6.81 -3.90
CA PRO A 56 12.55 -8.06 -4.58
C PRO A 56 13.61 -8.30 -5.65
N LYS A 57 14.09 -9.55 -5.75
CA LYS A 57 15.02 -9.97 -6.81
C LYS A 57 14.44 -9.76 -8.23
N CYS A 58 13.12 -9.57 -8.36
CA CYS A 58 12.38 -9.29 -9.61
C CYS A 58 11.23 -8.27 -9.38
N GLY A 59 11.01 -7.36 -10.33
CA GLY A 59 9.95 -6.33 -10.27
C GLY A 59 8.53 -6.91 -10.14
N ASP A 60 8.22 -8.03 -10.79
CA ASP A 60 6.92 -8.70 -10.70
C ASP A 60 6.64 -9.30 -9.32
N SER A 61 7.67 -9.85 -8.66
CA SER A 61 7.53 -10.35 -7.28
C SER A 61 7.22 -9.22 -6.30
N ALA A 62 7.78 -8.01 -6.52
CA ALA A 62 7.47 -6.79 -5.76
C ALA A 62 5.97 -6.47 -5.81
N VAL A 63 5.44 -6.51 -7.02
CA VAL A 63 4.07 -6.15 -7.37
C VAL A 63 3.10 -7.16 -6.77
N ASN A 64 3.39 -8.46 -6.92
CA ASN A 64 2.54 -9.52 -6.38
C ASN A 64 2.51 -9.49 -4.85
N MET A 65 3.65 -9.30 -4.18
CA MET A 65 3.68 -9.13 -2.71
C MET A 65 2.88 -7.90 -2.28
N THR A 66 2.95 -6.81 -3.05
CA THR A 66 2.18 -5.58 -2.77
C THR A 66 0.68 -5.85 -2.84
N ARG A 67 0.19 -6.51 -3.90
CA ARG A 67 -1.22 -6.90 -4.01
C ARG A 67 -1.67 -7.78 -2.86
N GLN A 68 -0.87 -8.79 -2.49
CA GLN A 68 -1.20 -9.68 -1.37
C GLN A 68 -1.32 -8.91 -0.05
N LYS A 69 -0.38 -8.00 0.25
CA LYS A 69 -0.44 -7.16 1.45
C LYS A 69 -1.66 -6.25 1.46
N VAL A 70 -1.97 -5.62 0.33
CA VAL A 70 -3.14 -4.73 0.22
C VAL A 70 -4.43 -5.50 0.41
N ARG A 71 -4.58 -6.67 -0.22
CA ARG A 71 -5.76 -7.54 -0.05
C ARG A 71 -5.89 -8.04 1.39
N TRP A 72 -4.78 -8.41 2.03
CA TRP A 72 -4.78 -8.78 3.44
C TRP A 72 -5.23 -7.60 4.32
N LEU A 73 -4.73 -6.39 4.05
CA LEU A 73 -5.18 -5.20 4.77
C LEU A 73 -6.67 -4.93 4.55
N LEU A 74 -7.16 -5.04 3.31
CA LEU A 74 -8.58 -4.87 3.01
C LEU A 74 -9.45 -5.88 3.77
N ARG A 75 -9.02 -7.15 3.87
CA ARG A 75 -9.70 -8.15 4.71
C ARG A 75 -9.71 -7.76 6.18
N LEU A 76 -8.62 -7.19 6.70
CA LEU A 76 -8.59 -6.70 8.07
C LEU A 76 -9.51 -5.51 8.28
N ILE A 77 -9.51 -4.54 7.36
CA ILE A 77 -10.38 -3.36 7.44
C ILE A 77 -11.84 -3.79 7.36
N ASN A 78 -12.20 -4.63 6.39
CA ASN A 78 -13.58 -5.10 6.19
C ASN A 78 -14.04 -6.02 7.34
N GLY A 79 -13.20 -6.96 7.77
CA GLY A 79 -13.52 -7.85 8.89
C GLY A 79 -13.66 -7.10 10.22
N ARG A 80 -12.93 -5.98 10.39
CA ARG A 80 -13.07 -5.09 11.54
C ARG A 80 -14.28 -4.16 11.43
N ALA A 81 -14.68 -3.81 10.20
CA ALA A 81 -15.90 -3.07 9.90
C ALA A 81 -17.18 -3.93 9.90
N GLY A 82 -17.08 -5.25 10.09
CA GLY A 82 -18.22 -6.16 10.19
C GLY A 82 -18.91 -6.49 8.86
N TYR A 83 -18.23 -6.28 7.73
CA TYR A 83 -18.70 -6.66 6.38
C TYR A 83 -18.29 -8.08 5.98
#